data_AF-A0A8H8A030-F1
#
_entry.id   AF-A0A8H8A030-F1
#
_cell.length_a   1.000
_cell.length_b   1.000
_cell.length_c   1.000
_cell.angle_alpha   90.00
_cell.angle_beta   90.00
_cell.angle_gamma   90.00
#
_symmetry.space_group_name_H-M   'P 1'
#
loop_
_entity.id
_entity.type
_entity.pdbx_description
1 polymer ?
#
loop_
_entity_poly.entity_id
_entity_poly.type
_entity_poly.pdbx_seq_one_letter_code
_entity_poly.pdbx_strand_id
1 'polypeptide(L)'
;MCFAGRVGAQVDLDSIVGGTATEVQAFEALFAEELGAVLQVESVRVRELERKLGLAVLDLGPVATDRSETIVFRAMGSVWLKGTRAEFQKHWAETSYLIQSIRDNRECAEQEYENISDLSDAGLAYELTFTPAEDTSAMVKQPSYRPRVAILREQGVNGHVEMAYSFHAAGFTAVDVHMSDLLSGEVDLADFVGLAACGGFSYGDVLGAGAGWAKSVILNSKIREEVRRFAFERKDTFLLGVCNGCQMLSQLRELIPGADRWPLFTTNRSERFEARFSMVEVAAEGSPATKVFFAGMGGSRLPIPVAHGEGLAVFSPGDLAELERAGLVAMRYIGTDHASAGGATQRYPYNPNGSPAGVTGVVTPDGRVLAMMPHPERATRTATLSWAPDGEKERWGEHGPWMRMFRNARRWVG
;
A
#
# COMPACT_ATOMS: atom_id res chain seq x y z
N MET A 1 -20.24 -3.71 -12.02
CA MET A 1 -19.84 -5.06 -11.56
C MET A 1 -18.68 -5.62 -12.40
N CYS A 2 -18.82 -5.76 -13.72
CA CYS A 2 -17.77 -6.30 -14.60
C CYS A 2 -16.41 -5.60 -14.51
N PHE A 3 -16.38 -4.27 -14.32
CA PHE A 3 -15.13 -3.52 -14.15
C PHE A 3 -14.39 -3.93 -12.87
N ALA A 4 -15.11 -4.04 -11.75
CA ALA A 4 -14.54 -4.42 -10.46
C ALA A 4 -14.05 -5.87 -10.43
N GLY A 5 -14.79 -6.79 -11.08
CA GLY A 5 -14.40 -8.20 -11.17
C GLY A 5 -13.36 -8.50 -12.26
N ARG A 6 -13.09 -7.55 -13.17
CA ARG A 6 -12.34 -7.78 -14.43
C ARG A 6 -12.83 -9.02 -15.18
N VAL A 7 -14.13 -9.05 -15.46
CA VAL A 7 -14.84 -10.18 -16.11
C VAL A 7 -15.76 -9.71 -17.22
N GLY A 8 -16.11 -10.62 -18.13
CA GLY A 8 -17.21 -10.46 -19.07
C GLY A 8 -18.56 -10.86 -18.46
N ALA A 9 -19.65 -10.62 -19.18
CA ALA A 9 -20.99 -11.05 -18.76
C ALA A 9 -21.91 -11.25 -19.96
N GLN A 10 -22.86 -12.16 -19.82
CA GLN A 10 -23.99 -12.29 -20.74
C GLN A 10 -25.25 -11.90 -19.99
N VAL A 11 -25.85 -10.78 -20.40
CA VAL A 11 -27.05 -10.21 -19.79
C VAL A 11 -28.23 -10.42 -20.73
N ASP A 12 -29.25 -11.13 -20.26
CA ASP A 12 -30.51 -11.34 -20.95
C ASP A 12 -31.58 -10.40 -20.37
N LEU A 13 -32.09 -9.50 -21.19
CA LEU A 13 -33.10 -8.52 -20.82
C LEU A 13 -34.53 -9.05 -20.98
N ASP A 14 -34.71 -10.23 -21.60
CA ASP A 14 -36.04 -10.79 -21.84
C ASP A 14 -36.78 -11.10 -20.54
N SER A 15 -36.05 -11.35 -19.45
CA SER A 15 -36.62 -11.51 -18.10
C SER A 15 -37.20 -10.21 -17.54
N ILE A 16 -36.77 -9.04 -18.04
CA ILE A 16 -37.23 -7.72 -17.61
C ILE A 16 -38.37 -7.22 -18.50
N VAL A 17 -38.18 -7.24 -19.83
CA VAL A 17 -39.11 -6.60 -20.78
C VAL A 17 -40.13 -7.57 -21.40
N GLY A 18 -39.91 -8.87 -21.25
CA GLY A 18 -40.68 -9.93 -21.92
C GLY A 18 -40.28 -10.15 -23.38
N GLY A 19 -40.46 -11.37 -23.88
CA GLY A 19 -39.96 -11.80 -25.21
C GLY A 19 -40.63 -11.16 -26.44
N THR A 20 -41.54 -10.20 -26.25
CA THR A 20 -42.22 -9.44 -27.32
C THR A 20 -41.98 -7.93 -27.20
N ALA A 21 -41.00 -7.52 -26.41
CA ALA A 21 -40.68 -6.12 -26.20
C ALA A 21 -40.27 -5.43 -27.51
N THR A 22 -40.30 -4.10 -27.51
CA THR A 22 -39.74 -3.27 -28.59
C THR A 22 -38.32 -2.85 -28.25
N GLU A 23 -37.62 -2.34 -29.25
CA GLU A 23 -36.29 -1.75 -29.08
C GLU A 23 -36.27 -0.65 -28.00
N VAL A 24 -37.31 0.19 -27.99
CA VAL A 24 -37.46 1.27 -27.02
C VAL A 24 -37.59 0.72 -25.60
N GLN A 25 -38.35 -0.35 -25.40
CA GLN A 25 -38.55 -0.95 -24.07
C GLN A 25 -37.27 -1.61 -23.54
N ALA A 26 -36.47 -2.26 -24.40
CA ALA A 26 -35.17 -2.80 -23.99
C ALA A 26 -34.19 -1.69 -23.58
N PHE A 27 -34.21 -0.56 -24.28
CA PHE A 27 -33.46 0.64 -23.89
C PHE A 27 -33.94 1.20 -22.55
N GLU A 28 -35.25 1.39 -22.37
CA GLU A 28 -35.84 1.86 -21.11
C GLU A 28 -35.45 0.96 -19.93
N ALA A 29 -35.48 -0.36 -20.10
CA ALA A 29 -35.08 -1.31 -19.05
C ALA A 29 -33.60 -1.21 -18.65
N LEU A 30 -32.70 -0.88 -19.58
CA LEU A 30 -31.27 -0.74 -19.30
C LEU A 30 -30.93 0.57 -18.57
N PHE A 31 -31.66 1.65 -18.88
CA PHE A 31 -31.36 3.00 -18.41
C PHE A 31 -32.33 3.51 -17.33
N ALA A 32 -33.32 2.72 -16.94
CA ALA A 32 -34.16 3.03 -15.80
C ALA A 32 -33.33 3.08 -14.50
N GLU A 33 -33.47 4.18 -13.77
CA GLU A 33 -32.83 4.38 -12.44
C GLU A 33 -33.80 4.01 -11.30
N GLU A 34 -34.63 3.00 -11.51
CA GLU A 34 -35.56 2.48 -10.50
C GLU A 34 -34.83 1.81 -9.34
N LEU A 35 -35.49 1.71 -8.18
CA LEU A 35 -34.92 1.03 -7.02
C LEU A 35 -34.72 -0.47 -7.29
N GLY A 36 -33.52 -0.97 -7.01
CA GLY A 36 -33.20 -2.38 -7.18
C GLY A 36 -31.75 -2.73 -6.82
N ALA A 37 -31.39 -3.98 -7.05
CA ALA A 37 -30.02 -4.47 -6.89
C ALA A 37 -29.75 -5.65 -7.83
N VAL A 38 -28.51 -5.79 -8.28
CA VAL A 38 -28.03 -6.97 -8.98
C VAL A 38 -27.18 -7.81 -8.02
N LEU A 39 -27.55 -9.08 -7.86
CA LEU A 39 -26.86 -10.02 -6.97
C LEU A 39 -26.21 -11.12 -7.79
N GLN A 40 -24.91 -11.37 -7.57
CA GLN A 40 -24.22 -12.53 -8.12
C GLN A 40 -24.25 -13.65 -7.07
N VAL A 41 -24.81 -14.80 -7.44
CA VAL A 41 -24.87 -15.99 -6.59
C VAL A 41 -24.46 -17.23 -7.36
N GLU A 42 -24.07 -18.28 -6.64
CA GLU A 42 -23.95 -19.61 -7.23
C GLU A 42 -25.31 -20.05 -7.79
N SER A 43 -25.34 -20.59 -9.01
CA SER A 43 -26.58 -20.93 -9.71
C SER A 43 -27.50 -21.86 -8.91
N VAL A 44 -26.95 -22.74 -8.09
CA VAL A 44 -27.71 -23.66 -7.22
C VAL A 44 -28.47 -22.95 -6.10
N ARG A 45 -28.12 -21.69 -5.79
CA ARG A 45 -28.66 -20.92 -4.66
C ARG A 45 -29.74 -19.89 -5.06
N VAL A 46 -30.04 -19.74 -6.34
CA VAL A 46 -31.04 -18.76 -6.83
C VAL A 46 -32.42 -18.99 -6.20
N ARG A 47 -32.92 -20.24 -6.21
CA ARG A 47 -34.21 -20.59 -5.59
C ARG A 47 -34.24 -20.41 -4.07
N GLU A 48 -33.09 -20.56 -3.42
CA GLU A 48 -32.96 -20.30 -1.98
C GLU A 48 -33.07 -18.80 -1.70
N LEU A 49 -32.42 -17.97 -2.53
CA LEU A 49 -32.42 -16.52 -2.44
C LEU A 49 -33.83 -15.96 -2.64
N GLU A 50 -34.54 -16.35 -3.70
CA GLU A 50 -35.93 -15.94 -3.98
C GLU A 50 -36.84 -16.16 -2.77
N ARG A 51 -36.78 -17.37 -2.19
CA ARG A 51 -37.59 -17.74 -1.03
C ARG A 51 -37.28 -16.89 0.20
N LYS A 52 -36.00 -16.54 0.41
CA LYS A 52 -35.55 -15.75 1.55
C LYS A 52 -35.91 -14.28 1.40
N LEU A 53 -35.81 -13.73 0.19
CA LEU A 53 -36.13 -12.34 -0.08
C LEU A 53 -37.66 -12.11 -0.08
N GLY A 54 -38.45 -13.11 -0.46
CA GLY A 54 -39.90 -12.92 -0.64
C GLY A 54 -40.22 -11.96 -1.79
N LEU A 55 -39.29 -11.76 -2.70
CA LEU A 55 -39.38 -10.89 -3.88
C LEU A 55 -39.22 -11.74 -5.15
N ALA A 56 -39.81 -11.29 -6.25
CA ALA A 56 -39.50 -11.84 -7.55
C ALA A 56 -38.03 -11.51 -7.90
N VAL A 57 -37.25 -12.54 -8.26
CA VAL A 57 -35.89 -12.37 -8.76
C VAL A 57 -35.92 -12.63 -10.26
N LEU A 58 -35.26 -11.74 -11.01
CA LEU A 58 -35.09 -11.90 -12.44
C LEU A 58 -33.70 -12.47 -12.70
N ASP A 59 -33.63 -13.61 -13.38
CA ASP A 59 -32.36 -14.14 -13.85
C ASP A 59 -31.90 -13.31 -15.04
N LEU A 60 -30.80 -12.60 -14.85
CA LEU A 60 -30.17 -11.76 -15.87
C LEU A 60 -29.12 -12.54 -16.67
N GLY A 61 -28.77 -13.76 -16.28
CA GLY A 61 -27.75 -14.57 -16.93
C GLY A 61 -26.37 -14.56 -16.25
N PRO A 62 -25.42 -15.33 -16.80
CA PRO A 62 -24.16 -15.63 -16.14
C PRO A 62 -23.09 -14.56 -16.36
N VAL A 63 -22.21 -14.44 -15.36
CA VAL A 63 -20.89 -13.83 -15.54
C VAL A 63 -20.03 -14.77 -16.40
N ALA A 64 -19.33 -14.21 -17.39
CA ALA A 64 -18.48 -15.01 -18.28
C ALA A 64 -17.28 -15.54 -17.50
N THR A 65 -16.98 -16.83 -17.65
CA THR A 65 -15.81 -17.48 -17.05
C THR A 65 -14.59 -17.47 -17.97
N ASP A 66 -14.73 -16.98 -19.19
CA ASP A 66 -13.62 -16.85 -20.13
C ASP A 66 -12.83 -15.55 -19.90
N ARG A 67 -11.59 -15.51 -20.38
CA ARG A 67 -10.73 -14.31 -20.32
C ARG A 67 -11.03 -13.31 -21.45
N SER A 68 -12.14 -13.46 -22.18
CA SER A 68 -12.46 -12.54 -23.28
C SER A 68 -12.89 -11.16 -22.78
N GLU A 69 -13.29 -11.07 -21.51
CA GLU A 69 -13.87 -9.89 -20.88
C GLU A 69 -15.02 -9.26 -21.72
N THR A 70 -15.70 -10.08 -22.53
CA THR A 70 -16.78 -9.60 -23.40
C THR A 70 -18.05 -9.41 -22.60
N ILE A 71 -18.70 -8.26 -22.76
CA ILE A 71 -19.98 -7.95 -22.17
C ILE A 71 -21.01 -7.91 -23.30
N VAL A 72 -22.05 -8.74 -23.17
CA VAL A 72 -23.09 -8.91 -24.19
C VAL A 72 -24.45 -8.72 -23.53
N PHE A 73 -25.23 -7.77 -24.04
CA PHE A 73 -26.64 -7.60 -23.72
C PHE A 73 -27.49 -8.18 -24.85
N ARG A 74 -28.45 -9.03 -24.49
CA ARG A 74 -29.38 -9.67 -25.41
C ARG A 74 -30.81 -9.28 -25.05
N ALA A 75 -31.63 -9.12 -26.07
CA ALA A 75 -33.07 -8.97 -25.96
C ALA A 75 -33.71 -9.56 -27.23
N MET A 76 -34.85 -10.24 -27.08
CA MET A 76 -35.63 -10.88 -28.14
C MET A 76 -34.79 -11.83 -29.00
N GLY A 77 -33.91 -12.60 -28.35
CA GLY A 77 -32.96 -13.51 -29.02
C GLY A 77 -31.87 -12.82 -29.85
N SER A 78 -31.79 -11.49 -29.87
CA SER A 78 -30.82 -10.71 -30.65
C SER A 78 -29.78 -10.05 -29.76
N VAL A 79 -28.56 -9.85 -30.29
CA VAL A 79 -27.51 -9.10 -29.58
C VAL A 79 -27.76 -7.62 -29.76
N TRP A 80 -27.94 -6.92 -28.64
CA TRP A 80 -28.30 -5.52 -28.57
C TRP A 80 -27.09 -4.62 -28.40
N LEU A 81 -26.26 -4.95 -27.41
CA LEU A 81 -25.02 -4.26 -27.14
C LEU A 81 -23.94 -5.31 -26.90
N LYS A 82 -22.80 -5.14 -27.57
CA LYS A 82 -21.62 -5.98 -27.39
C LYS A 82 -20.38 -5.13 -27.42
N GLY A 83 -19.51 -5.34 -26.45
CA GLY A 83 -18.20 -4.72 -26.37
C GLY A 83 -17.34 -5.45 -25.35
N THR A 84 -16.08 -5.06 -25.26
CA THR A 84 -15.18 -5.53 -24.21
C THR A 84 -15.37 -4.69 -22.95
N ARG A 85 -15.06 -5.27 -21.79
CA ARG A 85 -14.95 -4.53 -20.53
C ARG A 85 -13.99 -3.35 -20.68
N ALA A 86 -12.88 -3.51 -21.40
CA ALA A 86 -11.89 -2.46 -21.63
C ALA A 86 -12.49 -1.23 -22.34
N GLU A 87 -13.22 -1.44 -23.43
CA GLU A 87 -13.87 -0.35 -24.18
C GLU A 87 -14.89 0.39 -23.31
N PHE A 88 -15.78 -0.35 -22.64
CA PHE A 88 -16.79 0.27 -21.77
C PHE A 88 -16.18 0.97 -20.56
N GLN A 89 -15.15 0.40 -19.94
CA GLN A 89 -14.46 1.03 -18.82
C GLN A 89 -13.69 2.28 -19.27
N LYS A 90 -13.14 2.32 -20.49
CA LYS A 90 -12.50 3.52 -21.03
C LYS A 90 -13.50 4.66 -21.22
N HIS A 91 -14.66 4.41 -21.82
CA HIS A 91 -15.72 5.42 -21.89
C HIS A 91 -16.14 5.92 -20.49
N TRP A 92 -16.28 5.01 -19.53
CA TRP A 92 -16.62 5.38 -18.15
C TRP A 92 -15.52 6.21 -17.47
N ALA A 93 -14.24 5.86 -17.69
CA ALA A 93 -13.09 6.51 -17.07
C ALA A 93 -12.62 7.79 -17.78
N GLU A 94 -13.09 8.05 -19.01
CA GLU A 94 -12.66 9.18 -19.84
C GLU A 94 -12.78 10.52 -19.11
N THR A 95 -13.88 10.73 -18.38
CA THR A 95 -14.06 11.96 -17.59
C THR A 95 -12.95 12.14 -16.54
N SER A 96 -12.61 11.08 -15.80
CA SER A 96 -11.52 11.14 -14.82
C SER A 96 -10.17 11.33 -15.48
N TYR A 97 -9.92 10.65 -16.61
CA TYR A 97 -8.70 10.81 -17.38
C TYR A 97 -8.51 12.26 -17.88
N LEU A 98 -9.54 12.87 -18.45
CA LEU A 98 -9.48 14.25 -18.94
C LEU A 98 -9.27 15.25 -17.79
N ILE A 99 -9.94 15.06 -16.65
CA ILE A 99 -9.73 15.88 -15.45
C ILE A 99 -8.30 15.75 -14.94
N GLN A 100 -7.77 14.52 -14.83
CA GLN A 100 -6.37 14.31 -14.42
C GLN A 100 -5.40 14.93 -15.43
N SER A 101 -5.65 14.81 -16.74
CA SER A 101 -4.76 15.32 -17.79
C SER A 101 -4.58 16.83 -17.81
N ILE A 102 -5.59 17.58 -17.33
CA ILE A 102 -5.52 19.05 -17.22
C ILE A 102 -5.06 19.53 -15.83
N ARG A 103 -5.10 18.65 -14.82
CA ARG A 103 -4.87 18.98 -13.41
C ARG A 103 -3.52 18.48 -12.88
N ASP A 104 -3.06 17.35 -13.39
CA ASP A 104 -1.90 16.57 -12.94
C ASP A 104 -0.88 16.44 -14.07
N ASN A 105 0.19 15.67 -13.86
CA ASN A 105 1.09 15.30 -14.94
C ASN A 105 0.35 14.45 -16.00
N ARG A 106 0.26 14.99 -17.23
CA ARG A 106 -0.46 14.35 -18.35
C ARG A 106 0.04 12.94 -18.69
N GLU A 107 1.34 12.68 -18.62
CA GLU A 107 1.88 11.33 -18.89
C GLU A 107 1.43 10.32 -17.84
N CYS A 108 1.31 10.74 -16.58
CA CYS A 108 0.77 9.88 -15.51
C CYS A 108 -0.71 9.56 -15.77
N ALA A 109 -1.52 10.58 -16.09
CA ALA A 109 -2.93 10.39 -16.42
C ALA A 109 -3.12 9.44 -17.64
N GLU A 110 -2.30 9.61 -18.67
CA GLU A 110 -2.30 8.75 -19.85
C GLU A 110 -1.89 7.31 -19.52
N GLN A 111 -0.82 7.11 -18.74
CA GLN A 111 -0.39 5.78 -18.28
C GLN A 111 -1.49 5.05 -17.50
N GLU A 112 -2.17 5.73 -16.55
CA GLU A 112 -3.28 5.13 -15.80
C GLU A 112 -4.47 4.76 -16.70
N TYR A 113 -4.84 5.63 -17.64
CA TYR A 113 -5.93 5.39 -18.57
C TYR A 113 -5.63 4.25 -19.56
N GLU A 114 -4.39 4.16 -20.05
CA GLU A 114 -3.94 3.08 -20.92
C GLU A 114 -4.03 1.70 -20.27
N ASN A 115 -3.71 1.61 -18.96
CA ASN A 115 -3.72 0.34 -18.22
C ASN A 115 -5.11 -0.34 -18.23
N ILE A 116 -6.20 0.40 -18.44
CA ILE A 116 -7.56 -0.15 -18.55
C ILE A 116 -7.66 -1.20 -19.68
N SER A 117 -6.88 -1.04 -20.75
CA SER A 117 -6.87 -1.94 -21.89
C SER A 117 -5.89 -3.11 -21.75
N ASP A 118 -5.09 -3.16 -20.67
CA ASP A 118 -4.14 -4.22 -20.48
C ASP A 118 -4.83 -5.47 -19.90
N LEU A 119 -5.06 -6.46 -20.76
CA LEU A 119 -5.63 -7.77 -20.41
C LEU A 119 -4.63 -8.68 -19.69
N SER A 120 -3.35 -8.30 -19.67
CA SER A 120 -2.32 -9.05 -18.95
C SER A 120 -2.20 -8.70 -17.48
N ASP A 121 -2.72 -7.54 -17.09
CA ASP A 121 -2.71 -7.09 -15.70
C ASP A 121 -3.43 -8.13 -14.82
N ALA A 122 -2.70 -8.79 -13.94
CA ALA A 122 -3.27 -9.82 -13.06
C ALA A 122 -4.00 -9.21 -11.85
N GLY A 123 -3.91 -7.89 -11.66
CA GLY A 123 -4.37 -7.21 -10.46
C GLY A 123 -3.45 -7.47 -9.26
N LEU A 124 -3.93 -7.08 -8.08
CA LEU A 124 -3.20 -7.27 -6.82
C LEU A 124 -3.07 -8.76 -6.49
N ALA A 125 -1.98 -9.13 -5.82
CA ALA A 125 -1.73 -10.51 -5.41
C ALA A 125 -0.93 -10.57 -4.09
N TYR A 126 -0.96 -11.72 -3.43
CA TYR A 126 -0.16 -12.00 -2.23
C TYR A 126 0.74 -13.21 -2.49
N GLU A 127 1.97 -12.96 -2.95
CA GLU A 127 3.01 -13.95 -3.15
C GLU A 127 3.97 -13.91 -1.96
N LEU A 128 3.64 -14.67 -0.92
CA LEU A 128 4.31 -14.58 0.38
C LEU A 128 5.35 -15.69 0.54
N THR A 129 6.53 -15.35 1.07
CA THR A 129 7.59 -16.30 1.43
C THR A 129 7.49 -16.80 2.87
N PHE A 130 6.42 -16.43 3.58
CA PHE A 130 6.13 -16.79 4.96
C PHE A 130 4.63 -17.02 5.18
N THR A 131 4.28 -17.57 6.34
CA THR A 131 2.88 -17.75 6.76
C THR A 131 2.43 -16.57 7.65
N PRO A 132 1.47 -15.72 7.23
CA PRO A 132 1.02 -14.57 8.02
C PRO A 132 0.50 -14.90 9.42
N ALA A 133 -0.18 -16.04 9.56
CA ALA A 133 -0.78 -16.49 10.82
C ALA A 133 0.27 -16.89 11.89
N GLU A 134 1.50 -17.21 11.50
CA GLU A 134 2.55 -17.60 12.44
C GLU A 134 3.00 -16.38 13.26
N ASP A 135 2.94 -16.46 14.59
CA ASP A 135 3.41 -15.40 15.48
C ASP A 135 4.89 -15.59 15.88
N THR A 136 5.79 -14.95 15.15
CA THR A 136 7.23 -15.00 15.44
C THR A 136 7.63 -14.25 16.71
N SER A 137 6.77 -13.37 17.23
CA SER A 137 7.04 -12.64 18.48
C SER A 137 6.90 -13.53 19.72
N ALA A 138 6.15 -14.63 19.62
CA ALA A 138 6.01 -15.61 20.71
C ALA A 138 7.28 -16.48 20.91
N MET A 139 8.22 -16.46 19.97
CA MET A 139 9.45 -17.27 19.99
C MET A 139 10.59 -16.63 20.81
N VAL A 140 10.32 -15.50 21.47
CA VAL A 140 11.26 -14.74 22.29
C VAL A 140 11.49 -15.40 23.64
N LYS A 141 12.67 -15.21 24.25
CA LYS A 141 13.03 -15.88 25.51
C LYS A 141 12.19 -15.40 26.70
N GLN A 142 11.75 -14.14 26.68
CA GLN A 142 10.93 -13.54 27.73
C GLN A 142 9.71 -12.82 27.14
N PRO A 143 8.63 -13.56 26.79
CA PRO A 143 7.44 -12.97 26.15
C PRO A 143 6.70 -11.97 27.04
N SER A 144 6.82 -12.08 28.37
CA SER A 144 6.22 -11.15 29.33
C SER A 144 6.93 -9.79 29.39
N TYR A 145 8.20 -9.71 28.96
CA TYR A 145 8.92 -8.45 28.87
C TYR A 145 8.52 -7.72 27.59
N ARG A 146 8.01 -6.49 27.76
CA ARG A 146 7.54 -5.63 26.69
C ARG A 146 8.47 -4.44 26.51
N PRO A 147 9.50 -4.53 25.66
CA PRO A 147 10.47 -3.47 25.44
C PRO A 147 9.79 -2.15 25.03
N ARG A 148 10.34 -1.02 25.46
CA ARG A 148 9.80 0.31 25.16
C ARG A 148 10.21 0.75 23.75
N VAL A 149 9.24 1.22 22.98
CA VAL A 149 9.46 1.88 21.68
C VAL A 149 8.90 3.30 21.73
N ALA A 150 9.71 4.27 21.33
CA ALA A 150 9.29 5.66 21.20
C ALA A 150 8.50 5.81 19.90
N ILE A 151 7.19 6.07 20.01
CA ILE A 151 6.33 6.41 18.89
C ILE A 151 6.47 7.92 18.69
N LEU A 152 7.46 8.30 17.88
CA LEU A 152 7.90 9.67 17.74
C LEU A 152 6.95 10.44 16.81
N ARG A 153 6.46 11.58 17.30
CA ARG A 153 5.63 12.52 16.54
C ARG A 153 6.03 13.97 16.75
N GLU A 154 5.67 14.78 15.77
CA GLU A 154 5.77 16.24 15.78
C GLU A 154 4.38 16.84 15.46
N GLN A 155 4.19 18.13 15.65
CA GLN A 155 2.98 18.84 15.23
C GLN A 155 2.65 18.56 13.75
N GLY A 156 1.46 18.01 13.51
CA GLY A 156 0.98 17.63 12.16
C GLY A 156 1.20 16.16 11.78
N VAL A 157 1.96 15.39 12.57
CA VAL A 157 2.03 13.92 12.45
C VAL A 157 0.67 13.32 12.81
N ASN A 158 0.17 12.38 12.00
CA ASN A 158 -1.19 11.84 12.12
C ASN A 158 -1.30 10.32 12.03
N GLY A 159 -0.20 9.60 11.79
CA GLY A 159 -0.17 8.14 11.72
C GLY A 159 0.39 7.42 12.95
N HIS A 160 0.51 8.13 14.08
CA HIS A 160 1.18 7.62 15.28
C HIS A 160 0.35 6.61 16.07
N VAL A 161 -0.99 6.66 16.00
CA VAL A 161 -1.86 5.74 16.74
C VAL A 161 -1.82 4.33 16.15
N GLU A 162 -1.92 4.20 14.83
CA GLU A 162 -1.82 2.90 14.15
C GLU A 162 -0.39 2.33 14.20
N MET A 163 0.63 3.19 14.22
CA MET A 163 2.02 2.79 14.48
C MET A 163 2.16 2.22 15.89
N ALA A 164 1.64 2.93 16.90
CA ALA A 164 1.63 2.47 18.29
C ALA A 164 0.87 1.13 18.44
N TYR A 165 -0.30 1.00 17.80
CA TYR A 165 -1.06 -0.25 17.77
C TYR A 165 -0.21 -1.39 17.20
N SER A 166 0.47 -1.18 16.08
CA SER A 166 1.24 -2.22 15.39
C SER A 166 2.39 -2.75 16.24
N PHE A 167 3.14 -1.84 16.89
CA PHE A 167 4.16 -2.22 17.86
C PHE A 167 3.58 -2.87 19.12
N HIS A 168 2.45 -2.38 19.62
CA HIS A 168 1.77 -2.96 20.77
C HIS A 168 1.31 -4.40 20.47
N ALA A 169 0.69 -4.64 19.33
CA ALA A 169 0.26 -5.96 18.90
C ALA A 169 1.44 -6.93 18.73
N ALA A 170 2.61 -6.43 18.33
CA ALA A 170 3.85 -7.20 18.27
C ALA A 170 4.56 -7.42 19.62
N GLY A 171 4.04 -6.91 20.74
CA GLY A 171 4.59 -7.17 22.08
C GLY A 171 5.46 -6.06 22.68
N PHE A 172 5.43 -4.84 22.15
CA PHE A 172 6.15 -3.70 22.72
C PHE A 172 5.29 -2.88 23.70
N THR A 173 5.95 -2.10 24.56
CA THR A 173 5.34 -0.97 25.25
C THR A 173 5.51 0.27 24.36
N ALA A 174 4.48 0.58 23.57
CA ALA A 174 4.45 1.77 22.74
C ALA A 174 4.22 3.01 23.61
N VAL A 175 5.13 3.98 23.52
CA VAL A 175 5.08 5.24 24.28
C VAL A 175 4.93 6.38 23.31
N ASP A 176 3.90 7.22 23.50
CA ASP A 176 3.77 8.48 22.76
C ASP A 176 4.92 9.41 23.17
N VAL A 177 5.72 9.83 22.19
CA VAL A 177 6.84 10.76 22.41
C VAL A 177 6.69 11.89 21.42
N HIS A 178 6.30 13.06 21.92
CA HIS A 178 6.30 14.28 21.12
C HIS A 178 7.70 14.91 21.11
N MET A 179 8.05 15.62 20.04
CA MET A 179 9.32 16.36 19.98
C MET A 179 9.50 17.35 21.15
N SER A 180 8.42 17.91 21.69
CA SER A 180 8.46 18.76 22.90
C SER A 180 8.99 18.04 24.13
N ASP A 181 8.73 16.74 24.24
CA ASP A 181 9.08 15.94 25.43
C ASP A 181 10.59 15.66 25.42
N LEU A 182 11.15 15.43 24.23
CA LEU A 182 12.60 15.36 24.03
C LEU A 182 13.27 16.72 24.26
N LEU A 183 12.70 17.79 23.68
CA LEU A 183 13.24 19.15 23.78
C LEU A 183 13.28 19.67 25.23
N SER A 184 12.24 19.37 26.01
CA SER A 184 12.18 19.70 27.44
C SER A 184 13.05 18.79 28.30
N GLY A 185 13.37 17.58 27.81
CA GLY A 185 14.11 16.56 28.55
C GLY A 185 13.23 15.75 29.51
N GLU A 186 11.90 15.80 29.34
CA GLU A 186 10.97 14.90 30.05
C GLU A 186 11.14 13.44 29.61
N VAL A 187 11.60 13.23 28.38
CA VAL A 187 11.89 11.91 27.81
C VAL A 187 13.34 11.86 27.32
N ASP A 188 14.01 10.73 27.55
CA ASP A 188 15.36 10.42 27.05
C ASP A 188 15.31 9.16 26.18
N LEU A 189 15.85 9.22 24.96
CA LEU A 189 15.92 8.09 24.04
C LEU A 189 16.73 6.89 24.58
N ALA A 190 17.56 7.08 25.60
CA ALA A 190 18.27 6.01 26.30
C ALA A 190 17.32 4.97 26.91
N ASP A 191 16.09 5.35 27.25
CA ASP A 191 15.07 4.48 27.85
C ASP A 191 14.42 3.50 26.86
N PHE A 192 14.71 3.63 25.57
CA PHE A 192 14.03 2.90 24.50
C PHE A 192 14.98 1.94 23.78
N VAL A 193 14.44 0.87 23.22
CA VAL A 193 15.18 -0.01 22.28
C VAL A 193 14.79 0.25 20.83
N GLY A 194 13.73 1.01 20.61
CA GLY A 194 13.24 1.36 19.28
C GLY A 194 12.69 2.78 19.24
N LEU A 195 12.83 3.42 18.09
CA LEU A 195 12.17 4.69 17.79
C LEU A 195 11.51 4.58 16.41
N ALA A 196 10.23 4.90 16.35
CA ALA A 196 9.42 4.90 15.15
C ALA A 196 8.98 6.34 14.83
N ALA A 197 9.58 6.97 13.83
CA ALA A 197 9.15 8.25 13.29
C ALA A 197 7.92 8.03 12.40
N CYS A 198 6.79 8.58 12.83
CA CYS A 198 5.48 8.27 12.25
C CYS A 198 5.15 9.13 11.03
N GLY A 199 4.18 8.67 10.23
CA GLY A 199 3.69 9.40 9.06
C GLY A 199 2.74 10.57 9.40
N GLY A 200 2.54 11.47 8.44
CA GLY A 200 1.65 12.62 8.55
C GLY A 200 2.13 13.80 7.72
N PHE A 201 1.82 15.01 8.18
CA PHE A 201 2.18 16.26 7.53
C PHE A 201 2.84 17.19 8.57
N SER A 202 4.01 16.81 9.09
CA SER A 202 4.70 17.64 10.09
C SER A 202 4.90 19.06 9.54
N TYR A 203 4.46 20.08 10.30
CA TYR A 203 4.43 21.48 9.86
C TYR A 203 3.67 21.72 8.54
N GLY A 204 2.72 20.85 8.16
CA GLY A 204 1.99 20.94 6.89
C GLY A 204 2.87 20.76 5.66
N ASP A 205 4.03 20.10 5.81
CA ASP A 205 5.06 19.91 4.77
C ASP A 205 5.61 21.21 4.16
N VAL A 206 5.40 22.34 4.81
CA VAL A 206 5.96 23.62 4.42
C VAL A 206 7.49 23.56 4.53
N LEU A 207 8.20 24.11 3.53
CA LEU A 207 9.66 24.02 3.34
C LEU A 207 10.17 22.62 2.93
N GLY A 208 9.27 21.75 2.47
CA GLY A 208 9.54 20.37 2.07
C GLY A 208 9.15 19.37 3.15
N ALA A 209 8.51 18.28 2.76
CA ALA A 209 7.98 17.29 3.68
C ALA A 209 9.11 16.68 4.55
N GLY A 210 8.84 16.58 5.86
CA GLY A 210 9.81 16.15 6.88
C GLY A 210 10.99 17.09 7.14
N ALA A 211 11.18 18.17 6.35
CA ALA A 211 12.34 19.04 6.47
C ALA A 211 12.30 19.92 7.73
N GLY A 212 11.13 20.47 8.08
CA GLY A 212 10.95 21.24 9.32
C GLY A 212 11.25 20.39 10.56
N TRP A 213 10.72 19.16 10.59
CA TRP A 213 10.96 18.21 11.66
C TRP A 213 12.44 17.82 11.75
N ALA A 214 13.08 17.47 10.64
CA ALA A 214 14.52 17.17 10.63
C ALA A 214 15.38 18.34 11.09
N LYS A 215 15.06 19.57 10.66
CA LYS A 215 15.78 20.79 11.09
C LYS A 215 15.65 21.04 12.59
N SER A 216 14.50 20.72 13.21
CA SER A 216 14.34 20.80 14.67
C SER A 216 15.35 19.92 15.41
N VAL A 217 15.69 18.75 14.85
CA VAL A 217 16.72 17.84 15.36
C VAL A 217 18.12 18.38 15.07
N ILE A 218 18.40 18.72 13.81
CA ILE A 218 19.75 19.15 13.36
C ILE A 218 20.23 20.42 14.09
N LEU A 219 19.34 21.38 14.29
CA LEU A 219 19.65 22.69 14.86
C LEU A 219 19.70 22.68 16.39
N ASN A 220 19.17 21.65 17.05
CA ASN A 220 19.27 21.46 18.49
C ASN A 220 20.39 20.47 18.82
N SER A 221 21.52 20.98 19.34
CA SER A 221 22.71 20.16 19.60
C SER A 221 22.48 19.00 20.56
N LYS A 222 21.58 19.15 21.55
CA LYS A 222 21.24 18.10 22.51
C LYS A 222 20.51 16.95 21.81
N ILE A 223 19.42 17.27 21.09
CA ILE A 223 18.61 16.25 20.40
C ILE A 223 19.39 15.59 19.27
N ARG A 224 20.19 16.37 18.52
CA ARG A 224 21.09 15.83 17.49
C ARG A 224 22.02 14.76 18.06
N GLU A 225 22.64 15.04 19.20
CA GLU A 225 23.54 14.11 19.85
C GLU A 225 22.80 12.88 20.38
N GLU A 226 21.60 13.06 20.93
CA GLU A 226 20.75 11.97 21.42
C GLU A 226 20.34 11.01 20.29
N VAL A 227 19.89 11.55 19.15
CA VAL A 227 19.57 10.77 17.93
C VAL A 227 20.82 10.06 17.41
N ARG A 228 21.97 10.75 17.37
CA ARG A 228 23.25 10.15 16.95
C ARG A 228 23.62 8.98 17.85
N ARG A 229 23.56 9.12 19.17
CA ARG A 229 23.84 8.03 20.13
C ARG A 229 22.89 6.86 19.94
N PHE A 230 21.61 7.16 19.79
CA PHE A 230 20.57 6.14 19.61
C PHE A 230 20.75 5.36 18.31
N ALA A 231 21.00 6.03 17.18
CA ALA A 231 21.15 5.36 15.88
C ALA A 231 22.52 4.67 15.72
N PHE A 232 23.59 5.26 16.24
CA PHE A 232 24.96 4.81 15.97
C PHE A 232 25.66 4.09 17.11
N GLU A 233 25.72 4.70 18.30
CA GLU A 233 26.55 4.20 19.41
C GLU A 233 25.94 2.94 20.03
N ARG A 234 24.61 2.93 20.12
CA ARG A 234 23.85 1.77 20.55
C ARG A 234 23.70 0.76 19.40
N LYS A 235 24.04 -0.50 19.69
CA LYS A 235 23.92 -1.64 18.76
C LYS A 235 22.67 -2.49 19.01
N ASP A 236 22.00 -2.22 20.13
CA ASP A 236 20.79 -2.87 20.62
C ASP A 236 19.51 -2.10 20.23
N THR A 237 19.63 -1.06 19.39
CA THR A 237 18.54 -0.18 18.98
C THR A 237 18.16 -0.32 17.51
N PHE A 238 16.89 -0.07 17.19
CA PHE A 238 16.40 0.09 15.82
C PHE A 238 15.69 1.44 15.61
N LEU A 239 15.69 1.91 14.36
CA LEU A 239 14.98 3.10 13.92
C LEU A 239 14.06 2.76 12.73
N LEU A 240 12.81 3.20 12.78
CA LEU A 240 11.86 3.06 11.69
C LEU A 240 11.32 4.43 11.31
N GLY A 241 11.44 4.83 10.05
CA GLY A 241 10.77 6.01 9.51
C GLY A 241 9.76 5.60 8.46
N VAL A 242 8.49 5.96 8.65
CA VAL A 242 7.41 5.69 7.70
C VAL A 242 6.83 7.00 7.16
N CYS A 243 6.70 7.10 5.82
CA CYS A 243 6.18 8.25 5.10
C CYS A 243 6.85 9.57 5.53
N ASN A 244 6.21 10.38 6.37
CA ASN A 244 6.79 11.63 6.90
C ASN A 244 8.00 11.40 7.82
N GLY A 245 8.00 10.29 8.56
CA GLY A 245 9.18 9.84 9.27
C GLY A 245 10.30 9.39 8.33
N CYS A 246 10.00 8.77 7.19
CA CYS A 246 10.99 8.42 6.16
C CYS A 246 11.64 9.69 5.57
N GLN A 247 10.81 10.67 5.20
CA GLN A 247 11.26 11.97 4.74
C GLN A 247 12.15 12.66 5.79
N MET A 248 11.73 12.69 7.06
CA MET A 248 12.52 13.24 8.15
C MET A 248 13.88 12.52 8.29
N LEU A 249 13.91 11.18 8.32
CA LEU A 249 15.17 10.43 8.42
C LEU A 249 16.09 10.65 7.22
N SER A 250 15.55 10.79 6.02
CA SER A 250 16.33 11.07 4.80
C SER A 250 17.07 12.41 4.89
N GLN A 251 16.45 13.42 5.52
CA GLN A 251 17.07 14.71 5.80
C GLN A 251 18.13 14.62 6.91
N LEU A 252 18.07 13.59 7.76
CA LEU A 252 19.07 13.30 8.81
C LEU A 252 20.20 12.39 8.32
N ARG A 253 20.31 12.09 7.02
CA ARG A 253 21.27 11.11 6.49
C ARG A 253 22.73 11.34 6.91
N GLU A 254 23.15 12.60 7.10
CA GLU A 254 24.50 12.95 7.58
C GLU A 254 24.75 12.55 9.05
N LEU A 255 23.69 12.34 9.82
CA LEU A 255 23.73 11.91 11.22
C LEU A 255 23.60 10.38 11.37
N ILE A 256 23.20 9.69 10.30
CA ILE A 256 22.91 8.25 10.31
C ILE A 256 24.02 7.53 9.54
N PRO A 257 24.93 6.82 10.22
CA PRO A 257 26.07 6.19 9.55
C PRO A 257 25.64 5.13 8.52
N GLY A 258 26.17 5.25 7.31
CA GLY A 258 25.80 4.39 6.19
C GLY A 258 24.52 4.83 5.46
N ALA A 259 23.94 5.98 5.81
CA ALA A 259 22.84 6.60 5.09
C ALA A 259 23.30 7.67 4.09
N ASP A 260 24.60 7.89 3.91
CA ASP A 260 25.16 8.97 3.08
C ASP A 260 24.60 8.99 1.63
N ARG A 261 24.22 7.82 1.13
CA ARG A 261 23.69 7.57 -0.22
C ARG A 261 22.16 7.57 -0.30
N TRP A 262 21.47 7.82 0.81
CA TRP A 262 20.01 7.82 0.83
C TRP A 262 19.44 8.92 -0.07
N PRO A 263 18.33 8.63 -0.76
CA PRO A 263 17.66 9.64 -1.56
C PRO A 263 17.02 10.68 -0.65
N LEU A 264 16.79 11.87 -1.20
CA LEU A 264 15.76 12.76 -0.66
C LEU A 264 14.42 12.40 -1.30
N PHE A 265 13.34 12.64 -0.57
CA PHE A 265 11.99 12.42 -1.09
C PHE A 265 11.35 13.77 -1.41
N THR A 266 10.83 13.91 -2.63
CA THR A 266 10.27 15.15 -3.17
C THR A 266 8.90 14.91 -3.80
N THR A 267 8.26 15.96 -4.30
CA THR A 267 6.98 15.92 -5.02
C THR A 267 6.92 14.75 -6.01
N ASN A 268 5.84 13.98 -5.94
CA ASN A 268 5.57 12.88 -6.86
C ASN A 268 5.62 13.35 -8.32
N ARG A 269 6.03 12.47 -9.25
CA ARG A 269 5.99 12.74 -10.69
C ARG A 269 4.59 13.11 -11.20
N SER A 270 3.53 12.61 -10.55
CA SER A 270 2.14 12.95 -10.86
C SER A 270 1.75 14.39 -10.47
N GLU A 271 2.57 15.07 -9.66
CA GLU A 271 2.26 16.37 -9.03
C GLU A 271 0.99 16.34 -8.15
N ARG A 272 0.60 15.13 -7.72
CA ARG A 272 -0.60 14.90 -6.91
C ARG A 272 -0.27 14.04 -5.69
N PHE A 273 -1.09 14.21 -4.64
CA PHE A 273 -1.12 13.28 -3.53
C PHE A 273 -1.69 11.93 -3.97
N GLU A 274 -0.97 10.85 -3.71
CA GLU A 274 -1.37 9.50 -4.10
C GLU A 274 -1.82 8.71 -2.88
N ALA A 275 -3.11 8.39 -2.84
CA ALA A 275 -3.72 7.46 -1.89
C ALA A 275 -4.01 6.14 -2.64
N ARG A 276 -3.11 5.17 -2.55
CA ARG A 276 -3.15 3.93 -3.35
C ARG A 276 -2.95 2.69 -2.49
N PHE A 277 -3.34 1.53 -3.01
CA PHE A 277 -2.97 0.23 -2.48
C PHE A 277 -2.09 -0.45 -3.53
N SER A 278 -0.77 -0.25 -3.40
CA SER A 278 0.21 -0.53 -4.45
C SER A 278 0.94 -1.84 -4.19
N MET A 279 1.25 -2.58 -5.25
CA MET A 279 2.08 -3.77 -5.15
C MET A 279 3.53 -3.40 -4.88
N VAL A 280 4.15 -4.11 -3.92
CA VAL A 280 5.57 -3.98 -3.61
C VAL A 280 6.24 -5.34 -3.52
N GLU A 281 7.55 -5.36 -3.79
CA GLU A 281 8.46 -6.47 -3.54
C GLU A 281 9.41 -6.10 -2.41
N VAL A 282 9.51 -6.99 -1.43
CA VAL A 282 10.49 -6.92 -0.34
C VAL A 282 11.85 -7.40 -0.86
N ALA A 283 12.93 -6.73 -0.44
CA ALA A 283 14.30 -7.10 -0.79
C ALA A 283 14.59 -8.60 -0.62
N ALA A 284 15.52 -9.13 -1.42
CA ALA A 284 15.90 -10.53 -1.36
C ALA A 284 16.37 -10.96 0.05
N GLU A 285 16.02 -12.19 0.44
CA GLU A 285 16.44 -12.78 1.70
C GLU A 285 17.97 -12.82 1.81
N GLY A 286 18.50 -12.55 3.01
CA GLY A 286 19.95 -12.48 3.25
C GLY A 286 20.59 -11.13 2.90
N SER A 287 19.86 -10.21 2.27
CA SER A 287 20.30 -8.82 2.13
C SER A 287 20.29 -8.08 3.47
N PRO A 288 21.10 -7.03 3.66
CA PRO A 288 21.02 -6.17 4.84
C PRO A 288 19.62 -5.67 5.19
N ALA A 289 18.77 -5.42 4.17
CA ALA A 289 17.39 -4.99 4.33
C ALA A 289 16.49 -5.98 5.07
N THR A 290 16.82 -7.27 5.07
CA THR A 290 16.02 -8.33 5.71
C THR A 290 16.48 -8.67 7.13
N LYS A 291 17.47 -7.96 7.69
CA LYS A 291 18.06 -8.33 9.00
C LYS A 291 17.14 -8.10 10.20
N VAL A 292 16.40 -6.98 10.22
CA VAL A 292 15.59 -6.56 11.39
C VAL A 292 14.11 -6.63 11.08
N PHE A 293 13.61 -5.77 10.20
CA PHE A 293 12.18 -5.63 9.95
C PHE A 293 11.63 -6.69 8.99
N PHE A 294 12.40 -7.07 7.97
CA PHE A 294 11.93 -7.97 6.90
C PHE A 294 12.49 -9.40 6.97
N ALA A 295 12.93 -9.86 8.15
CA ALA A 295 13.45 -11.21 8.33
C ALA A 295 12.42 -12.28 7.94
N GLY A 296 12.78 -13.19 7.03
CA GLY A 296 11.87 -14.20 6.49
C GLY A 296 10.75 -13.65 5.61
N MET A 297 10.78 -12.36 5.24
CA MET A 297 9.87 -11.77 4.27
C MET A 297 10.53 -11.59 2.91
N GLY A 298 11.81 -11.95 2.76
CA GLY A 298 12.58 -11.62 1.57
C GLY A 298 11.95 -12.20 0.30
N GLY A 299 11.87 -11.38 -0.75
CA GLY A 299 11.24 -11.73 -2.03
C GLY A 299 9.71 -11.81 -2.01
N SER A 300 9.04 -11.54 -0.87
CA SER A 300 7.58 -11.48 -0.85
C SER A 300 7.07 -10.32 -1.70
N ARG A 301 5.98 -10.56 -2.45
CA ARG A 301 5.28 -9.57 -3.26
C ARG A 301 3.84 -9.44 -2.78
N LEU A 302 3.46 -8.25 -2.34
CA LEU A 302 2.18 -8.01 -1.68
C LEU A 302 1.79 -6.53 -1.73
N PRO A 303 0.49 -6.20 -1.64
CA PRO A 303 0.06 -4.81 -1.66
C PRO A 303 0.27 -4.11 -0.31
N ILE A 304 0.52 -2.81 -0.36
CA ILE A 304 0.75 -1.95 0.81
C ILE A 304 0.03 -0.59 0.62
N PRO A 305 -0.52 0.02 1.69
CA PRO A 305 -1.09 1.36 1.60
C PRO A 305 -0.02 2.41 1.30
N VAL A 306 -0.33 3.30 0.37
CA VAL A 306 0.47 4.45 -0.02
C VAL A 306 -0.38 5.71 0.18
N ALA A 307 0.19 6.75 0.79
CA ALA A 307 -0.51 7.98 1.12
C ALA A 307 0.46 9.17 1.21
N HIS A 308 1.01 9.62 0.08
CA HIS A 308 1.99 10.72 0.07
C HIS A 308 1.90 11.61 -1.19
N GLY A 309 2.21 12.90 -1.03
CA GLY A 309 2.41 13.85 -2.14
C GLY A 309 3.88 14.08 -2.50
N GLU A 310 4.79 13.79 -1.57
CA GLU A 310 6.24 13.97 -1.73
C GLU A 310 7.00 12.65 -1.49
N GLY A 311 6.73 11.62 -2.30
CA GLY A 311 7.37 10.31 -2.17
C GLY A 311 8.36 9.94 -3.28
N LEU A 312 8.63 10.83 -4.23
CA LEU A 312 9.59 10.57 -5.31
C LEU A 312 11.02 10.55 -4.74
N ALA A 313 11.70 9.41 -4.85
CA ALA A 313 13.09 9.26 -4.45
C ALA A 313 14.03 9.92 -5.47
N VAL A 314 14.80 10.92 -5.02
CA VAL A 314 15.80 11.65 -5.81
C VAL A 314 17.19 11.32 -5.28
N PHE A 315 18.00 10.67 -6.12
CA PHE A 315 19.36 10.22 -5.79
C PHE A 315 20.39 11.15 -6.42
N SER A 316 21.55 11.32 -5.76
CA SER A 316 22.72 11.89 -6.43
C SER A 316 23.30 10.90 -7.46
N PRO A 317 24.06 11.37 -8.46
CA PRO A 317 24.62 10.50 -9.48
C PRO A 317 25.44 9.34 -8.90
N GLY A 318 25.05 8.11 -9.22
CA GLY A 318 25.72 6.88 -8.78
C GLY A 318 25.19 6.27 -7.47
N ASP A 319 24.52 7.05 -6.63
CA ASP A 319 24.08 6.59 -5.30
C ASP A 319 23.11 5.40 -5.38
N LEU A 320 22.14 5.43 -6.29
CA LEU A 320 21.21 4.31 -6.49
C LEU A 320 21.95 3.02 -6.84
N ALA A 321 22.89 3.08 -7.79
CA ALA A 321 23.65 1.90 -8.20
C ALA A 321 24.54 1.36 -7.06
N GLU A 322 25.05 2.22 -6.18
CA GLU A 322 25.76 1.80 -4.97
C GLU A 322 24.84 1.12 -3.96
N LEU A 323 23.67 1.71 -3.67
CA LEU A 323 22.66 1.12 -2.78
C LEU A 323 22.19 -0.24 -3.28
N GLU A 324 21.95 -0.40 -4.59
CA GLU A 324 21.55 -1.67 -5.20
C GLU A 324 22.64 -2.73 -5.06
N ARG A 325 23.88 -2.37 -5.39
CA ARG A 325 25.04 -3.29 -5.27
C ARG A 325 25.28 -3.72 -3.83
N ALA A 326 25.02 -2.83 -2.87
CA ALA A 326 25.17 -3.11 -1.45
C ALA A 326 23.94 -3.82 -0.82
N GLY A 327 22.86 -4.05 -1.58
CA GLY A 327 21.64 -4.67 -1.07
C GLY A 327 20.89 -3.81 -0.05
N LEU A 328 20.97 -2.48 -0.17
CA LEU A 328 20.42 -1.50 0.77
C LEU A 328 19.06 -0.93 0.33
N VAL A 329 18.57 -1.31 -0.85
CA VAL A 329 17.18 -1.07 -1.26
C VAL A 329 16.30 -2.12 -0.58
N ALA A 330 15.42 -1.69 0.32
CA ALA A 330 14.59 -2.57 1.13
C ALA A 330 13.26 -2.96 0.47
N MET A 331 12.72 -2.07 -0.37
CA MET A 331 11.41 -2.26 -0.99
C MET A 331 11.31 -1.56 -2.34
N ARG A 332 10.60 -2.19 -3.28
CA ARG A 332 10.30 -1.62 -4.60
C ARG A 332 8.83 -1.73 -4.94
N TYR A 333 8.28 -0.71 -5.59
CA TYR A 333 7.02 -0.83 -6.33
C TYR A 333 7.21 -1.73 -7.55
N ILE A 334 6.27 -2.65 -7.73
CA ILE A 334 6.24 -3.57 -8.86
C ILE A 334 4.96 -3.39 -9.68
N GLY A 335 5.04 -3.69 -10.97
CA GLY A 335 3.85 -3.71 -11.82
C GLY A 335 3.09 -5.02 -11.69
N THR A 336 1.84 -5.03 -12.11
CA THR A 336 1.00 -6.24 -12.23
C THR A 336 0.77 -6.63 -13.69
N ASP A 337 1.31 -5.83 -14.62
CA ASP A 337 1.26 -5.97 -16.07
C ASP A 337 2.36 -6.89 -16.62
N HIS A 338 2.16 -7.44 -17.82
CA HIS A 338 3.20 -8.21 -18.51
C HIS A 338 4.46 -7.39 -18.79
N ALA A 339 4.34 -6.08 -18.99
CA ALA A 339 5.47 -5.21 -19.32
C ALA A 339 6.50 -5.15 -18.18
N SER A 340 6.05 -5.22 -16.93
CA SER A 340 6.95 -5.36 -15.78
C SER A 340 7.31 -6.81 -15.45
N ALA A 341 6.55 -7.78 -15.98
CA ALA A 341 6.62 -9.19 -15.60
C ALA A 341 6.55 -9.40 -14.06
N GLY A 342 5.81 -8.55 -13.36
CA GLY A 342 5.75 -8.54 -11.90
C GLY A 342 6.99 -7.96 -11.21
N GLY A 343 7.90 -7.37 -11.97
CA GLY A 343 9.14 -6.76 -11.48
C GLY A 343 9.01 -5.27 -11.17
N ALA A 344 10.12 -4.68 -10.74
CA ALA A 344 10.21 -3.26 -10.42
C ALA A 344 9.78 -2.38 -11.62
N THR A 345 8.97 -1.37 -11.35
CA THR A 345 8.40 -0.50 -12.40
C THR A 345 8.52 0.99 -12.07
N GLN A 346 8.48 1.82 -13.11
CA GLN A 346 8.29 3.28 -13.02
C GLN A 346 6.96 3.73 -13.64
N ARG A 347 6.17 2.79 -14.17
CA ARG A 347 4.88 3.07 -14.78
C ARG A 347 3.86 3.46 -13.70
N TYR A 348 3.16 4.56 -13.93
CA TYR A 348 2.08 5.03 -13.06
C TYR A 348 0.78 4.26 -13.36
N PRO A 349 -0.09 3.98 -12.36
CA PRO A 349 0.08 4.25 -10.92
C PRO A 349 0.70 3.09 -10.14
N TYR A 350 1.18 2.02 -10.80
CA TYR A 350 1.85 0.89 -10.12
C TYR A 350 3.02 1.37 -9.26
N ASN A 351 3.84 2.25 -9.83
CA ASN A 351 4.72 3.14 -9.08
C ASN A 351 4.04 4.51 -8.95
N PRO A 352 3.47 4.84 -7.78
CA PRO A 352 2.62 6.02 -7.62
C PRO A 352 3.41 7.34 -7.66
N ASN A 353 4.70 7.33 -7.34
CA ASN A 353 5.49 8.57 -7.24
C ASN A 353 6.53 8.74 -8.36
N GLY A 354 6.81 7.70 -9.14
CA GLY A 354 7.81 7.73 -10.22
C GLY A 354 9.24 7.46 -9.76
N SER A 355 9.45 6.91 -8.56
CA SER A 355 10.80 6.64 -8.04
C SER A 355 11.60 5.73 -8.96
N PRO A 356 12.87 6.05 -9.26
CA PRO A 356 13.73 5.22 -10.10
C PRO A 356 13.81 3.78 -9.58
N ALA A 357 13.75 2.83 -10.52
CA ALA A 357 13.76 1.38 -10.24
C ALA A 357 12.72 0.94 -9.18
N GLY A 358 11.61 1.68 -9.05
CA GLY A 358 10.55 1.40 -8.09
C GLY A 358 10.92 1.67 -6.63
N VAL A 359 12.09 2.23 -6.31
CA VAL A 359 12.59 2.31 -4.93
C VAL A 359 11.62 3.05 -4.02
N THR A 360 11.24 2.43 -2.91
CA THR A 360 10.33 3.04 -1.92
C THR A 360 10.71 2.77 -0.47
N GLY A 361 11.81 2.05 -0.24
CA GLY A 361 12.41 1.89 1.08
C GLY A 361 13.91 1.63 0.99
N VAL A 362 14.66 2.17 1.95
CA VAL A 362 16.12 2.05 2.08
C VAL A 362 16.50 1.74 3.53
N VAL A 363 17.65 1.10 3.70
CA VAL A 363 18.14 0.63 5.00
C VAL A 363 19.61 0.99 5.21
N THR A 364 20.07 1.07 6.46
CA THR A 364 21.51 1.12 6.78
C THR A 364 22.18 -0.25 6.59
N PRO A 365 23.50 -0.33 6.40
CA PRO A 365 24.23 -1.60 6.19
C PRO A 365 24.06 -2.66 7.29
N ASP A 366 23.80 -2.23 8.52
CA ASP A 366 23.51 -3.11 9.65
C ASP A 366 22.04 -3.55 9.75
N GLY A 367 21.16 -2.99 8.92
CA GLY A 367 19.74 -3.31 8.88
C GLY A 367 18.88 -2.61 9.94
N ARG A 368 19.49 -1.82 10.84
CA ARG A 368 18.81 -1.32 12.06
C ARG A 368 18.00 -0.05 11.84
N VAL A 369 18.32 0.73 10.81
CA VAL A 369 17.58 1.95 10.45
C VAL A 369 16.91 1.71 9.11
N LEU A 370 15.58 1.72 9.10
CA LEU A 370 14.74 1.55 7.91
C LEU A 370 13.95 2.83 7.66
N ALA A 371 14.02 3.38 6.45
CA ALA A 371 13.19 4.47 5.99
C ALA A 371 12.38 4.01 4.77
N MET A 372 11.05 4.11 4.84
CA MET A 372 10.16 3.71 3.75
C MET A 372 8.93 4.62 3.60
N MET A 373 8.49 4.84 2.37
CA MET A 373 7.33 5.70 2.08
C MET A 373 5.95 5.03 2.32
N PRO A 374 5.74 3.75 1.99
CA PRO A 374 4.45 3.10 2.22
C PRO A 374 4.17 2.86 3.71
N HIS A 375 2.91 2.60 4.06
CA HIS A 375 2.41 2.48 5.43
C HIS A 375 2.10 1.03 5.85
N PRO A 376 3.09 0.22 6.26
CA PRO A 376 2.82 -1.14 6.72
C PRO A 376 1.93 -1.17 7.98
N GLU A 377 2.04 -0.16 8.85
CA GLU A 377 1.25 -0.01 10.08
C GLU A 377 -0.25 0.15 9.81
N ARG A 378 -0.64 0.66 8.62
CA ARG A 378 -2.05 0.79 8.20
C ARG A 378 -2.62 -0.51 7.63
N ALA A 379 -1.78 -1.53 7.42
CA ALA A 379 -2.14 -2.82 6.84
C ALA A 379 -1.76 -4.02 7.73
N THR A 380 -1.56 -3.80 9.03
CA THR A 380 -1.29 -4.88 9.98
C THR A 380 -2.54 -5.69 10.35
N ARG A 381 -3.73 -5.10 10.26
CA ARG A 381 -5.00 -5.79 10.50
C ARG A 381 -5.60 -6.25 9.18
N THR A 382 -6.06 -7.49 9.14
CA THR A 382 -6.73 -8.04 7.98
C THR A 382 -7.97 -7.23 7.58
N ALA A 383 -8.67 -6.67 8.57
CA ALA A 383 -9.86 -5.85 8.38
C ALA A 383 -9.60 -4.50 7.69
N THR A 384 -8.36 -3.99 7.71
CA THR A 384 -8.01 -2.70 7.10
C THR A 384 -7.45 -2.84 5.69
N LEU A 385 -7.27 -4.06 5.19
CA LEU A 385 -6.83 -4.32 3.82
C LEU A 385 -7.95 -4.02 2.82
N SER A 386 -7.67 -3.11 1.88
CA SER A 386 -8.60 -2.74 0.79
C SER A 386 -9.07 -3.96 0.00
N TRP A 387 -8.14 -4.88 -0.30
CA TRP A 387 -8.43 -6.12 -1.01
C TRP A 387 -7.54 -7.25 -0.50
N ALA A 388 -8.09 -8.46 -0.49
CA ALA A 388 -7.33 -9.71 -0.42
C ALA A 388 -8.14 -10.80 -1.14
N PRO A 389 -7.51 -11.89 -1.60
CA PRO A 389 -8.23 -13.01 -2.18
C PRO A 389 -9.25 -13.60 -1.18
N ASP A 390 -10.35 -14.14 -1.73
CA ASP A 390 -11.39 -14.79 -0.93
C ASP A 390 -10.80 -15.89 -0.04
N GLY A 391 -11.21 -15.92 1.23
CA GLY A 391 -10.74 -16.89 2.21
C GLY A 391 -9.38 -16.59 2.83
N GLU A 392 -8.54 -15.73 2.24
CA GLU A 392 -7.22 -15.43 2.79
C GLU A 392 -7.31 -14.62 4.09
N LYS A 393 -8.27 -13.69 4.17
CA LYS A 393 -8.51 -12.92 5.40
C LYS A 393 -8.84 -13.82 6.59
N GLU A 394 -9.67 -14.83 6.38
CA GLU A 394 -10.05 -15.83 7.38
C GLU A 394 -8.85 -16.71 7.77
N ARG A 395 -8.02 -17.09 6.81
CA ARG A 395 -6.80 -17.89 7.05
C ARG A 395 -5.75 -17.15 7.86
N TRP A 396 -5.57 -15.86 7.62
CA TRP A 396 -4.63 -15.03 8.39
C TRP A 396 -5.16 -14.68 9.78
N GLY A 397 -6.48 -14.64 9.94
CA GLY A 397 -7.13 -14.23 11.18
C GLY A 397 -7.11 -12.72 11.37
N GLU A 398 -6.87 -12.26 12.60
CA GLU A 398 -6.91 -10.83 12.92
C GLU A 398 -5.82 -10.00 12.20
N HIS A 399 -4.62 -10.57 12.07
CA HIS A 399 -3.44 -9.86 11.59
C HIS A 399 -3.07 -10.29 10.17
N GLY A 400 -2.93 -9.30 9.29
CA GLY A 400 -2.49 -9.49 7.92
C GLY A 400 -0.97 -9.64 7.80
N PRO A 401 -0.45 -9.83 6.58
CA PRO A 401 0.97 -10.12 6.33
C PRO A 401 1.94 -9.09 6.90
N TRP A 402 1.59 -7.79 6.86
CA TRP A 402 2.48 -6.72 7.34
C TRP A 402 2.69 -6.71 8.86
N MET A 403 1.90 -7.46 9.64
CA MET A 403 2.18 -7.67 11.06
C MET A 403 3.52 -8.38 11.29
N ARG A 404 3.97 -9.22 10.35
CA ARG A 404 5.28 -9.90 10.42
C ARG A 404 6.42 -8.89 10.62
N MET A 405 6.35 -7.72 10.00
CA MET A 405 7.38 -6.67 10.11
C MET A 405 7.63 -6.23 11.57
N PHE A 406 6.55 -5.99 12.32
CA PHE A 406 6.62 -5.55 13.72
C PHE A 406 7.01 -6.71 14.65
N ARG A 407 6.51 -7.92 14.38
CA ARG A 407 6.91 -9.14 15.10
C ARG A 407 8.38 -9.46 14.91
N ASN A 408 8.94 -9.20 13.73
CA ASN A 408 10.37 -9.36 13.45
C ASN A 408 11.21 -8.37 14.26
N ALA A 409 10.80 -7.10 14.36
CA ALA A 409 11.46 -6.14 15.25
C ALA A 409 11.42 -6.64 16.71
N ARG A 410 10.28 -7.19 17.19
CA ARG A 410 10.19 -7.77 18.54
C ARG A 410 11.15 -8.94 18.73
N ARG A 411 11.21 -9.84 17.75
CA ARG A 411 12.08 -11.01 17.77
C ARG A 411 13.55 -10.62 17.77
N TRP A 412 13.92 -9.59 17.00
CA TRP A 412 15.29 -9.07 16.95
C TRP A 412 15.75 -8.51 18.29
N VAL A 413 14.87 -7.79 19.01
CA VAL A 413 15.18 -7.24 20.34
C VAL A 413 15.43 -8.32 21.40
N GLY A 414 14.78 -9.48 21.30
CA GLY A 414 15.04 -10.65 22.16
C GLY A 414 13.92 -11.04 23.13
#